data_AF-A0A959US88-F1
#
_entry.id   AF-A0A959US88-F1
#
_cell.length_a   1.000
_cell.length_b   1.000
_cell.length_c   1.000
_cell.angle_alpha   90.00
_cell.angle_beta   90.00
_cell.angle_gamma   90.00
#
_symmetry.space_group_name_H-M   'P 1'
#
loop_
_entity.id
_entity.type
_entity.pdbx_description
1 polymer ?
#
loop_
_entity_poly.entity_id
_entity_poly.type
_entity_poly.pdbx_seq_one_letter_code
_entity_poly.pdbx_strand_id
1 'polypeptide(L)'
;MCGIAGIHHTQAIAGRHDVVLVHSALDRLAHRGPDDDGSYQAGGTVLGHRRLSIIDTSDAGHQPFTDENGRHTIVFNGEVFNYRELRAGLEAAGHTFRSRSDTEVLLRLFTLKGPDFLHDLNGFFALAIHDRETGELFLARDRFGIKPLLWAHHGATFRFASELGALEVLGALPDVDRASLAQYLTFHHVPAPHTILTGARRLLPGHRMTVGPKGISIERWYDLASVGPYTGPDPASDLKDLLQDAVRLRLIADVPVGCYLSGGLDSSIISALAARSHPQLRTFSIGYTEDPWYDESAHAEEVARHIGSDHTTF
;
A
#
# COMPACT_ATOMS: atom_id res chain seq x y z
N MET A 1 -8.03 2.73 -3.74
CA MET A 1 -6.69 2.26 -3.32
C MET A 1 -6.57 0.83 -3.77
N CYS A 2 -5.55 0.40 -4.50
CA CYS A 2 -5.50 -0.98 -5.02
C CYS A 2 -5.68 -2.09 -3.97
N GLY A 3 -5.97 -3.31 -4.45
CA GLY A 3 -6.02 -4.54 -3.67
C GLY A 3 -5.08 -5.58 -4.26
N ILE A 4 -4.34 -6.30 -3.42
CA ILE A 4 -3.49 -7.42 -3.82
C ILE A 4 -3.92 -8.69 -3.09
N ALA A 5 -3.81 -9.83 -3.76
CA ALA A 5 -4.07 -11.15 -3.21
C ALA A 5 -3.19 -12.20 -3.89
N GLY A 6 -2.91 -13.31 -3.22
CA GLY A 6 -2.19 -14.41 -3.86
C GLY A 6 -2.03 -15.67 -3.03
N ILE A 7 -1.73 -16.75 -3.73
CA ILE A 7 -1.43 -18.08 -3.20
C ILE A 7 -0.04 -18.48 -3.69
N HIS A 8 0.75 -19.06 -2.81
CA HIS A 8 2.06 -19.61 -3.14
C HIS A 8 2.27 -20.96 -2.46
N HIS A 9 2.55 -21.98 -3.26
CA HIS A 9 2.89 -23.33 -2.79
C HIS A 9 4.40 -23.53 -2.83
N THR A 10 5.00 -23.92 -1.71
CA THR A 10 6.46 -24.12 -1.60
C THR A 10 6.94 -25.44 -2.21
N GLN A 11 6.03 -26.41 -2.43
CA GLN A 11 6.35 -27.77 -2.85
C GLN A 11 5.42 -28.33 -3.94
N ALA A 12 4.50 -27.51 -4.47
CA ALA A 12 3.51 -27.94 -5.45
C ALA A 12 3.33 -26.90 -6.56
N ILE A 13 2.81 -27.36 -7.70
CA ILE A 13 2.36 -26.48 -8.78
C ILE A 13 0.95 -25.99 -8.45
N ALA A 14 0.69 -24.71 -8.64
CA ALA A 14 -0.63 -24.14 -8.45
C ALA A 14 -1.62 -24.75 -9.44
N GLY A 15 -2.77 -25.19 -8.93
CA GLY A 15 -3.82 -25.80 -9.71
C GLY A 15 -4.86 -24.78 -10.20
N ARG A 16 -5.81 -25.26 -11.03
CA ARG A 16 -6.97 -24.44 -11.46
C ARG A 16 -7.77 -23.90 -10.29
N HIS A 17 -7.84 -24.64 -9.18
CA HIS A 17 -8.56 -24.22 -7.99
C HIS A 17 -7.94 -22.95 -7.38
N ASP A 18 -6.61 -22.82 -7.36
CA ASP A 18 -5.94 -21.63 -6.80
C ASP A 18 -6.27 -20.37 -7.59
N VAL A 19 -6.36 -20.48 -8.92
CA VAL A 19 -6.78 -19.36 -9.79
C VAL A 19 -8.19 -18.91 -9.46
N VAL A 20 -9.12 -19.86 -9.31
CA VAL A 20 -10.51 -19.57 -8.93
C VAL A 20 -10.57 -18.87 -7.56
N LEU A 21 -9.82 -19.36 -6.57
CA LEU A 21 -9.77 -18.74 -5.24
C LEU A 21 -9.21 -17.32 -5.29
N VAL A 22 -8.15 -17.09 -6.07
CA VAL A 22 -7.58 -15.74 -6.24
C VAL A 22 -8.58 -14.81 -6.92
N HIS A 23 -9.27 -15.23 -7.97
CA HIS A 23 -10.33 -14.42 -8.59
C HIS A 23 -11.45 -14.08 -7.60
N SER A 24 -11.95 -15.06 -6.84
CA SER A 24 -12.93 -14.79 -5.79
C SER A 24 -12.43 -13.84 -4.70
N ALA A 25 -11.13 -13.88 -4.38
CA ALA A 25 -10.51 -12.93 -3.46
C ALA A 25 -10.40 -11.52 -4.08
N LEU A 26 -10.19 -11.41 -5.39
CA LEU A 26 -10.21 -10.13 -6.10
C LEU A 26 -11.62 -9.53 -6.16
N ASP A 27 -12.67 -10.34 -6.27
CA ASP A 27 -14.06 -9.87 -6.18
C ASP A 27 -14.33 -9.20 -4.83
N ARG A 28 -13.80 -9.77 -3.73
CA ARG A 28 -13.86 -9.16 -2.39
C ARG A 28 -13.06 -7.87 -2.26
N LEU A 29 -12.16 -7.58 -3.20
CA LEU A 29 -11.34 -6.37 -3.22
C LEU A 29 -11.79 -5.38 -4.30
N ALA A 30 -12.93 -5.61 -4.96
CA ALA A 30 -13.40 -4.75 -6.05
C ALA A 30 -13.60 -3.28 -5.61
N HIS A 31 -14.05 -3.05 -4.37
CA HIS A 31 -14.22 -1.71 -3.79
C HIS A 31 -12.91 -0.93 -3.64
N ARG A 32 -11.78 -1.64 -3.56
CA ARG A 32 -10.45 -1.06 -3.44
C ARG A 32 -9.97 -0.51 -4.80
N GLY A 33 -10.06 -1.36 -5.81
CA GLY A 33 -9.62 -1.07 -7.17
C GLY A 33 -10.71 -1.37 -8.19
N PRO A 34 -11.58 -0.40 -8.51
CA PRO A 34 -12.70 -0.60 -9.42
C PRO A 34 -12.33 -0.53 -10.91
N ASP A 35 -11.16 0.01 -11.27
CA ASP A 35 -10.86 0.42 -12.64
C ASP A 35 -10.37 -0.71 -13.53
N ASP A 36 -9.63 -1.67 -12.96
CA ASP A 36 -9.00 -2.76 -13.69
C ASP A 36 -8.66 -3.93 -12.73
N ASP A 37 -8.50 -5.13 -13.28
CA ASP A 37 -8.11 -6.33 -12.55
C ASP A 37 -7.28 -7.29 -13.38
N GLY A 38 -6.44 -8.07 -12.71
CA GLY A 38 -5.55 -9.00 -13.37
C GLY A 38 -5.09 -10.13 -12.46
N SER A 39 -4.67 -11.23 -13.09
CA SER A 39 -4.08 -12.37 -12.39
C SER A 39 -2.94 -12.97 -13.18
N TYR A 40 -1.96 -13.52 -12.46
CA TYR A 40 -0.79 -14.19 -12.99
C TYR A 40 -0.66 -15.55 -12.34
N GLN A 41 -0.28 -16.57 -13.11
CA GLN A 41 0.02 -17.90 -12.60
C GLN A 41 1.34 -18.40 -13.18
N ALA A 42 2.25 -18.84 -12.32
CA ALA A 42 3.43 -19.58 -12.73
C ALA A 42 3.94 -20.47 -11.59
N GLY A 43 4.30 -21.72 -11.92
CA GLY A 43 4.79 -22.68 -10.94
C GLY A 43 3.77 -22.88 -9.81
N GLY A 44 4.23 -22.74 -8.56
CA GLY A 44 3.40 -22.80 -7.36
C GLY A 44 2.63 -21.53 -7.02
N THR A 45 2.70 -20.49 -7.85
CA THR A 45 2.25 -19.13 -7.48
C THR A 45 1.08 -18.67 -8.34
N VAL A 46 0.08 -18.07 -7.68
CA VAL A 46 -0.95 -17.24 -8.30
C VAL A 46 -0.94 -15.87 -7.62
N LEU A 47 -0.79 -14.80 -8.40
CA LEU A 47 -0.89 -13.41 -7.95
C LEU A 47 -2.12 -12.76 -8.56
N GLY A 48 -2.79 -11.90 -7.81
CA GLY A 48 -3.95 -11.15 -8.25
C GLY A 48 -3.89 -9.70 -7.81
N HIS A 49 -4.47 -8.81 -8.62
CA HIS A 49 -4.49 -7.38 -8.37
C HIS A 49 -5.83 -6.75 -8.78
N ARG A 50 -6.34 -5.82 -7.96
CA ARG A 50 -7.44 -4.89 -8.25
C ARG A 50 -6.86 -3.47 -8.28
N ARG A 51 -7.09 -2.74 -9.36
CA ARG A 51 -6.45 -1.45 -9.62
C ARG A 51 -7.39 -0.28 -9.39
N LEU A 52 -6.90 0.72 -8.65
CA LEU A 52 -7.38 2.10 -8.76
C LEU A 52 -6.27 2.89 -9.45
N SER A 53 -6.56 3.44 -10.62
CA SER A 53 -5.60 4.06 -11.51
C SER A 53 -5.34 5.51 -11.10
N ILE A 54 -4.28 5.75 -10.33
CA ILE A 54 -3.88 7.09 -9.84
C ILE A 54 -2.69 7.67 -10.62
N ILE A 55 -1.66 6.86 -10.85
CA ILE A 55 -0.47 7.19 -11.66
C ILE A 55 -0.48 6.29 -12.90
N ASP A 56 -0.26 6.89 -14.06
CA ASP A 56 -0.33 6.28 -15.39
C ASP A 56 -1.66 5.56 -15.64
N THR A 57 -2.72 6.30 -15.94
CA THR A 57 -4.07 5.74 -16.17
C THR A 57 -4.22 4.90 -17.44
N SER A 58 -3.13 4.67 -18.19
CA SER A 58 -3.13 3.80 -19.36
C SER A 58 -3.07 2.31 -18.98
N ASP A 59 -3.27 1.45 -19.98
CA ASP A 59 -3.10 0.00 -19.86
C ASP A 59 -1.64 -0.41 -19.54
N ALA A 60 -0.67 0.48 -19.79
CA ALA A 60 0.73 0.20 -19.47
C ALA A 60 0.99 0.09 -17.95
N GLY A 61 0.12 0.67 -17.12
CA GLY A 61 0.15 0.54 -15.67
C GLY A 61 -0.56 -0.70 -15.11
N HIS A 62 -1.03 -1.62 -15.97
CA HIS A 62 -1.71 -2.85 -15.58
C HIS A 62 -0.85 -3.73 -14.66
N GLN A 63 -1.52 -4.45 -13.76
CA GLN A 63 -0.89 -5.38 -12.84
C GLN A 63 -1.69 -6.69 -12.73
N PRO A 64 -1.05 -7.86 -12.53
CA PRO A 64 0.38 -8.06 -12.23
C PRO A 64 1.34 -7.64 -13.35
N PHE A 65 2.45 -6.98 -12.99
CA PHE A 65 3.42 -6.45 -13.94
C PHE A 65 4.64 -7.39 -14.03
N THR A 66 5.00 -7.82 -15.23
CA THR A 66 6.12 -8.76 -15.46
C THR A 66 7.28 -8.06 -16.16
N ASP A 67 8.51 -8.35 -15.73
CA ASP A 67 9.73 -7.82 -16.34
C ASP A 67 9.91 -8.31 -17.79
N GLU A 68 10.86 -7.71 -18.51
CA GLU A 68 11.09 -7.97 -19.94
C GLU A 68 11.47 -9.42 -20.23
N ASN A 69 12.14 -10.08 -19.29
CA ASN A 69 12.63 -11.45 -19.43
C ASN A 69 11.62 -12.50 -18.95
N GLY A 70 10.48 -12.07 -18.38
CA GLY A 70 9.46 -12.99 -17.86
C GLY A 70 9.85 -13.70 -16.56
N ARG A 71 10.88 -13.21 -15.86
CA ARG A 71 11.40 -13.81 -14.61
C ARG A 71 10.64 -13.30 -13.40
N HIS A 72 10.57 -11.98 -13.24
CA HIS A 72 9.97 -11.37 -12.06
C HIS A 72 8.57 -10.82 -12.37
N THR A 73 7.62 -11.07 -11.49
CA THR A 73 6.26 -10.51 -11.59
C THR A 73 5.83 -9.89 -10.27
N ILE A 74 5.39 -8.63 -10.31
CA ILE A 74 4.98 -7.85 -9.13
C ILE A 74 3.47 -7.61 -9.09
N VAL A 75 2.91 -7.64 -7.88
CA VAL A 75 1.67 -6.96 -7.52
C VAL A 75 1.95 -5.94 -6.42
N PHE A 76 1.40 -4.75 -6.55
CA PHE A 76 1.74 -3.57 -5.76
C PHE A 76 0.50 -2.73 -5.44
N ASN A 77 0.30 -2.49 -4.15
CA ASN A 77 -0.68 -1.56 -3.62
C ASN A 77 0.04 -0.46 -2.85
N GLY A 78 0.23 0.70 -3.48
CA GLY A 78 1.04 1.77 -2.91
C GLY A 78 1.19 2.94 -3.86
N GLU A 79 2.00 3.90 -3.43
CA GLU A 79 2.52 4.99 -4.24
C GLU A 79 3.97 5.23 -3.82
N VAL A 80 4.87 5.33 -4.79
CA VAL A 80 6.27 5.72 -4.58
C VAL A 80 6.46 7.13 -5.09
N PHE A 81 6.48 8.11 -4.20
CA PHE A 81 6.51 9.53 -4.56
C PHE A 81 7.77 9.96 -5.30
N ASN A 82 8.91 9.30 -5.06
CA ASN A 82 10.18 9.59 -5.73
C ASN A 82 10.44 8.73 -6.98
N TYR A 83 9.40 8.12 -7.57
CA TYR A 83 9.58 7.21 -8.72
C TYR A 83 10.15 7.91 -9.96
N ARG A 84 9.86 9.21 -10.16
CA ARG A 84 10.36 9.98 -11.32
C ARG A 84 11.87 10.20 -11.23
N GLU A 85 12.36 10.51 -10.04
CA GLU A 85 13.78 10.67 -9.74
C GLU A 85 14.52 9.33 -9.89
N LEU A 86 13.94 8.25 -9.34
CA LEU A 86 14.47 6.89 -9.48
C LEU A 86 14.53 6.46 -10.95
N ARG A 87 13.46 6.73 -11.71
CA ARG A 87 13.39 6.47 -13.15
C ARG A 87 14.47 7.22 -13.91
N ALA A 88 14.61 8.53 -13.69
CA ALA A 88 15.61 9.35 -14.37
C ALA A 88 17.05 8.82 -14.13
N GLY A 89 17.36 8.39 -12.91
CA GLY A 89 18.63 7.73 -12.60
C GLY A 89 18.84 6.41 -13.37
N LEU A 90 17.78 5.61 -13.52
CA LEU A 90 17.82 4.35 -14.28
C LEU A 90 17.94 4.60 -15.80
N GLU A 91 17.24 5.60 -16.35
CA GLU A 91 17.35 5.99 -17.75
C GLU A 91 18.76 6.50 -18.08
N ALA A 92 19.37 7.30 -17.18
CA ALA A 92 20.76 7.72 -17.31
C ALA A 92 21.77 6.55 -17.28
N ALA A 93 21.40 5.44 -16.63
CA ALA A 93 22.16 4.19 -16.64
C ALA A 93 21.86 3.27 -17.84
N GLY A 94 21.00 3.71 -18.77
CA GLY A 94 20.68 2.99 -20.01
C GLY A 94 19.48 2.05 -19.91
N HIS A 95 18.69 2.10 -18.83
CA HIS A 95 17.45 1.33 -18.74
C HIS A 95 16.31 1.99 -19.54
N THR A 96 15.47 1.15 -20.13
CA THR A 96 14.26 1.56 -20.85
C THR A 96 13.00 1.12 -20.10
N PHE A 97 11.90 1.82 -20.34
CA PHE A 97 10.62 1.62 -19.65
C PHE A 97 9.47 1.56 -20.66
N ARG A 98 8.50 0.69 -20.41
CA ARG A 98 7.32 0.46 -21.25
C ARG A 98 6.07 1.15 -20.73
N SER A 99 6.08 1.58 -19.47
CA SER A 99 5.02 2.30 -18.77
C SER A 99 5.53 3.62 -18.21
N ARG A 100 4.62 4.44 -17.69
CA ARG A 100 4.91 5.62 -16.85
C ARG A 100 4.59 5.36 -15.37
N SER A 101 4.12 4.16 -15.05
CA SER A 101 3.79 3.71 -13.70
C SER A 101 5.03 3.57 -12.80
N ASP A 102 4.85 3.83 -11.51
CA ASP A 102 5.86 3.57 -10.48
C ASP A 102 6.14 2.07 -10.30
N THR A 103 5.17 1.20 -10.61
CA THR A 103 5.33 -0.26 -10.54
C THR A 103 6.50 -0.78 -11.37
N GLU A 104 6.71 -0.26 -12.59
CA GLU A 104 7.83 -0.73 -13.43
C GLU A 104 9.18 -0.28 -12.86
N VAL A 105 9.25 0.93 -12.30
CA VAL A 105 10.44 1.45 -11.61
C VAL A 105 10.79 0.57 -10.42
N LEU A 106 9.79 0.18 -9.62
CA LEU A 106 9.96 -0.72 -8.49
C LEU A 106 10.52 -2.07 -8.92
N LEU A 107 9.92 -2.70 -9.93
CA LEU A 107 10.37 -4.00 -10.40
C LEU A 107 11.79 -3.91 -10.96
N ARG A 108 12.11 -2.84 -11.70
CA ARG A 108 13.47 -2.62 -12.22
C ARG A 108 14.48 -2.48 -11.08
N LEU A 109 14.19 -1.68 -10.06
CA LEU A 109 15.08 -1.55 -8.89
C LEU A 109 15.29 -2.89 -8.17
N PHE A 110 14.22 -3.68 -7.99
CA PHE A 110 14.32 -5.01 -7.41
C PHE A 110 15.24 -5.93 -8.24
N THR A 111 15.13 -5.93 -9.57
CA THR A 111 15.99 -6.76 -10.43
C THR A 111 17.48 -6.42 -10.31
N LEU A 112 17.81 -5.17 -9.95
CA LEU A 112 19.18 -4.68 -9.84
C LEU A 112 19.76 -4.82 -8.43
N LYS A 113 18.94 -4.55 -7.41
CA LYS A 113 19.37 -4.43 -6.01
C LYS A 113 18.87 -5.56 -5.12
N GLY A 114 18.03 -6.45 -5.65
CA GLY A 114 17.31 -7.45 -4.86
C GLY A 114 16.47 -6.78 -3.76
N PRO A 115 16.33 -7.42 -2.59
CA PRO A 115 15.54 -6.90 -1.45
C PRO A 115 15.95 -5.54 -0.89
N ASP A 116 17.14 -5.04 -1.21
CA ASP A 116 17.66 -3.78 -0.64
C ASP A 116 17.14 -2.53 -1.37
N PHE A 117 16.44 -2.71 -2.50
CA PHE A 117 15.76 -1.61 -3.20
C PHE A 117 14.76 -0.84 -2.31
N LEU A 118 14.25 -1.47 -1.25
CA LEU A 118 13.32 -0.86 -0.30
C LEU A 118 13.89 0.41 0.35
N HIS A 119 15.21 0.48 0.51
CA HIS A 119 15.88 1.63 1.11
C HIS A 119 15.84 2.88 0.23
N ASP A 120 15.67 2.72 -1.09
CA ASP A 120 15.59 3.83 -2.03
C ASP A 120 14.19 4.46 -2.11
N LEU A 121 13.17 3.80 -1.56
CA LEU A 121 11.77 4.17 -1.78
C LEU A 121 11.33 5.28 -0.83
N ASN A 122 10.67 6.31 -1.36
CA ASN A 122 9.89 7.27 -0.59
C ASN A 122 8.42 7.09 -0.95
N GLY A 123 7.66 6.43 -0.08
CA GLY A 123 6.29 6.04 -0.40
C GLY A 123 5.63 5.20 0.69
N PHE A 124 4.40 4.81 0.43
CA PHE A 124 3.69 3.78 1.18
C PHE A 124 3.34 2.62 0.24
N PHE A 125 3.36 1.40 0.74
CA PHE A 125 3.20 0.22 -0.10
C PHE A 125 3.01 -1.08 0.67
N ALA A 126 2.27 -1.97 0.03
CA ALA A 126 2.35 -3.40 0.21
C ALA A 126 2.61 -4.02 -1.17
N LEU A 127 3.60 -4.89 -1.28
CA LEU A 127 3.96 -5.54 -2.55
C LEU A 127 4.25 -7.02 -2.37
N ALA A 128 4.09 -7.76 -3.46
CA ALA A 128 4.61 -9.11 -3.60
C ALA A 128 5.27 -9.27 -4.98
N ILE A 129 6.45 -9.89 -5.02
CA ILE A 129 7.24 -10.15 -6.23
C ILE A 129 7.53 -11.65 -6.27
N HIS A 130 7.10 -12.31 -7.34
CA HIS A 130 7.44 -13.70 -7.62
C HIS A 130 8.65 -13.77 -8.54
N ASP A 131 9.67 -14.51 -8.14
CA ASP A 131 10.80 -14.91 -8.99
C ASP A 131 10.54 -16.31 -9.53
N ARG A 132 10.26 -16.40 -10.83
CA ARG A 132 9.96 -17.66 -11.51
C ARG A 132 11.15 -18.63 -11.56
N GLU A 133 12.38 -18.13 -11.56
CA GLU A 133 13.57 -18.98 -11.65
C GLU A 133 13.89 -19.65 -10.31
N THR A 134 13.80 -18.90 -9.21
CA THR A 134 14.07 -19.45 -7.87
C THR A 134 12.83 -20.10 -7.24
N GLY A 135 11.63 -19.73 -7.73
CA GLY A 135 10.36 -20.12 -7.12
C GLY A 135 10.10 -19.41 -5.80
N GLU A 136 10.74 -18.28 -5.54
CA GLU A 136 10.56 -17.51 -4.31
C GLU A 136 9.50 -16.41 -4.49
N LEU A 137 8.72 -16.19 -3.44
CA LEU A 137 7.81 -15.07 -3.28
C LEU A 137 8.39 -14.10 -2.24
N PHE A 138 8.75 -12.90 -2.69
CA PHE A 138 9.17 -11.80 -1.85
C PHE A 138 7.97 -10.90 -1.55
N LEU A 139 7.78 -10.48 -0.31
CA LEU A 139 6.77 -9.51 0.10
C LEU A 139 7.39 -8.41 0.95
N ALA A 140 6.86 -7.20 0.85
CA ALA A 140 7.30 -6.10 1.71
C ALA A 140 6.14 -5.16 2.05
N ARG A 141 6.22 -4.58 3.26
CA ARG A 141 5.32 -3.54 3.74
C ARG A 141 6.12 -2.29 4.10
N ASP A 142 5.54 -1.12 3.82
CA ASP A 142 6.17 0.18 4.04
C ASP A 142 6.55 0.45 5.49
N ARG A 143 7.37 1.49 5.67
CA ARG A 143 7.98 1.92 6.94
C ARG A 143 6.99 2.04 8.10
N PHE A 144 5.78 2.51 7.82
CA PHE A 144 4.75 2.82 8.82
C PHE A 144 3.54 1.89 8.74
N GLY A 145 3.51 0.96 7.78
CA GLY A 145 2.41 0.04 7.55
C GLY A 145 1.14 0.73 7.08
N ILE A 146 1.26 1.82 6.32
CA ILE A 146 0.10 2.56 5.77
C ILE A 146 -0.74 1.65 4.89
N LYS A 147 -0.11 0.80 4.07
CA LYS A 147 -0.83 -0.16 3.23
C LYS A 147 -0.95 -1.52 3.94
N PRO A 148 -2.14 -2.13 3.96
CA PRO A 148 -2.34 -3.39 4.67
C PRO A 148 -1.74 -4.56 3.88
N LEU A 149 -1.12 -5.49 4.61
CA LEU A 149 -0.64 -6.76 4.08
C LEU A 149 -0.86 -7.86 5.13
N LEU A 150 -1.84 -8.70 4.85
CA LEU A 150 -2.24 -9.83 5.69
C LEU A 150 -1.73 -11.12 5.06
N TRP A 151 -1.41 -12.10 5.89
CA TRP A 151 -0.97 -13.40 5.43
C TRP A 151 -1.44 -14.52 6.34
N ALA A 152 -1.53 -15.71 5.77
CA ALA A 152 -1.78 -16.96 6.48
C ALA A 152 -0.93 -18.07 5.85
N HIS A 153 -0.47 -19.00 6.68
CA HIS A 153 0.34 -20.13 6.24
C HIS A 153 -0.16 -21.40 6.90
N HIS A 154 -0.47 -22.41 6.10
CA HIS A 154 -0.88 -23.73 6.58
C HIS A 154 -0.36 -24.82 5.65
N GLY A 155 0.34 -25.80 6.22
CA GLY A 155 1.01 -26.84 5.44
C GLY A 155 2.06 -26.26 4.50
N ALA A 156 1.93 -26.54 3.20
CA ALA A 156 2.80 -26.03 2.14
C ALA A 156 2.24 -24.80 1.41
N THR A 157 1.11 -24.25 1.86
CA THR A 157 0.40 -23.17 1.18
C THR A 157 0.48 -21.88 1.97
N PHE A 158 1.13 -20.88 1.37
CA PHE A 158 1.17 -19.51 1.82
C PHE A 158 0.13 -18.68 1.08
N ARG A 159 -0.53 -17.76 1.80
CA ARG A 159 -1.58 -16.89 1.28
C ARG A 159 -1.35 -15.48 1.77
N PHE A 160 -1.63 -14.49 0.93
CA PHE A 160 -1.62 -13.10 1.33
C PHE A 160 -2.77 -12.32 0.70
N ALA A 161 -3.20 -11.25 1.36
CA ALA A 161 -4.18 -10.32 0.82
C ALA A 161 -4.11 -8.94 1.48
N SER A 162 -4.70 -7.93 0.85
CA SER A 162 -4.87 -6.60 1.44
C SER A 162 -5.91 -6.57 2.57
N GLU A 163 -6.93 -7.43 2.56
CA GLU A 163 -8.03 -7.43 3.53
C GLU A 163 -8.38 -8.85 4.01
N LEU A 164 -8.93 -8.94 5.23
CA LEU A 164 -9.26 -10.24 5.85
C LEU A 164 -10.30 -11.02 5.05
N GLY A 165 -11.32 -10.36 4.52
CA GLY A 165 -12.37 -11.03 3.73
C GLY A 165 -11.83 -11.67 2.44
N ALA A 166 -10.79 -11.10 1.85
CA ALA A 166 -10.10 -11.71 0.72
C ALA A 166 -9.20 -12.87 1.17
N LEU A 167 -8.49 -12.73 2.29
CA LEU A 167 -7.65 -13.79 2.85
C LEU A 167 -8.46 -15.02 3.27
N GLU A 168 -9.67 -14.82 3.80
CA GLU A 168 -10.63 -15.86 4.15
C GLU A 168 -11.03 -16.68 2.93
N VAL A 169 -11.37 -16.02 1.81
CA VAL A 169 -11.72 -16.67 0.54
C VAL A 169 -10.56 -17.51 0.00
N LEU A 170 -9.31 -17.10 0.21
CA LEU A 170 -8.14 -17.90 -0.15
C LEU A 170 -7.99 -19.19 0.69
N GLY A 171 -8.83 -19.39 1.70
CA GLY A 171 -8.83 -20.55 2.59
C GLY A 171 -8.07 -20.33 3.90
N ALA A 172 -7.97 -19.09 4.39
CA ALA A 172 -7.55 -18.85 5.77
C ALA A 172 -8.66 -19.25 6.76
N LEU A 173 -8.26 -19.67 7.97
CA LEU A 173 -9.20 -20.19 8.97
C LEU A 173 -10.20 -19.10 9.41
N PRO A 174 -11.51 -19.38 9.40
CA PRO A 174 -12.55 -18.40 9.73
C PRO A 174 -12.75 -18.23 11.23
N ASP A 175 -12.10 -19.04 12.08
CA ASP A 175 -12.33 -19.03 13.52
C ASP A 175 -11.79 -17.77 14.19
N VAL A 176 -12.62 -17.12 15.00
CA VAL A 176 -12.22 -15.98 15.82
C VAL A 176 -11.22 -16.42 16.89
N ASP A 177 -10.04 -15.79 16.90
CA ASP A 177 -9.03 -16.00 17.93
C ASP A 177 -9.47 -15.34 19.24
N ARG A 178 -9.77 -16.15 20.26
CA ARG A 178 -10.31 -15.65 21.53
C ARG A 178 -9.36 -14.69 22.25
N ALA A 179 -8.04 -14.88 22.10
CA ALA A 179 -7.06 -13.97 22.66
C ALA A 179 -7.10 -12.61 21.95
N SER A 180 -7.17 -12.60 20.62
CA SER A 180 -7.33 -11.38 19.82
C SER A 180 -8.67 -10.68 20.08
N LEU A 181 -9.75 -11.43 20.32
CA LEU A 181 -11.02 -10.86 20.75
C LEU A 181 -10.91 -10.17 22.12
N ALA A 182 -10.23 -10.80 23.09
CA ALA A 182 -9.98 -10.19 24.39
C ALA A 182 -9.14 -8.90 24.26
N GLN A 183 -8.13 -8.90 23.38
CA GLN A 183 -7.35 -7.70 23.07
C GLN A 183 -8.22 -6.61 22.45
N TYR A 184 -9.08 -6.95 21.49
CA TYR A 184 -10.02 -6.00 20.89
C TYR A 184 -10.94 -5.36 21.92
N LEU A 185 -11.53 -6.15 22.81
CA LEU A 185 -12.41 -5.65 23.88
C LEU A 185 -11.67 -4.79 24.92
N THR A 186 -10.34 -4.96 25.03
CA THR A 186 -9.50 -4.21 25.98
C THR A 186 -8.96 -2.91 25.37
N PHE A 187 -8.49 -2.97 24.11
CA PHE A 187 -7.74 -1.89 23.45
C PHE A 187 -8.55 -1.19 22.34
N HIS A 188 -9.79 -1.60 22.09
CA HIS A 188 -10.64 -1.18 20.96
C HIS A 188 -10.04 -1.43 19.57
N HIS A 189 -8.96 -2.21 19.49
CA HIS A 189 -8.34 -2.70 18.27
C HIS A 189 -7.58 -3.99 18.58
N VAL A 190 -7.32 -4.81 17.56
CA VAL A 190 -6.39 -5.94 17.70
C VAL A 190 -4.99 -5.43 17.39
N PRO A 191 -3.99 -5.54 18.28
CA PRO A 191 -2.60 -5.18 17.98
C PRO A 191 -1.97 -6.08 16.89
N ALA A 192 -1.04 -5.53 16.11
CA ALA A 192 -0.21 -6.34 15.22
C ALA A 192 0.78 -7.20 16.05
N PRO A 193 1.20 -8.40 15.59
CA PRO A 193 0.94 -9.00 14.27
C PRO A 193 -0.36 -9.80 14.19
N HIS A 194 -1.16 -9.87 15.26
CA HIS A 194 -2.39 -10.65 15.30
C HIS A 194 -3.44 -10.13 14.33
N THR A 195 -4.53 -10.86 14.15
CA THR A 195 -5.78 -10.38 13.53
C THR A 195 -6.93 -10.98 14.34
N ILE A 196 -8.18 -10.62 14.04
CA ILE A 196 -9.31 -11.25 14.73
C ILE A 196 -9.45 -12.74 14.39
N LEU A 197 -8.87 -13.19 13.27
CA LEU A 197 -8.95 -14.58 12.79
C LEU A 197 -7.72 -15.40 13.20
N THR A 198 -7.97 -16.66 13.54
CA THR A 198 -6.95 -17.65 13.88
C THR A 198 -6.05 -17.92 12.68
N GLY A 199 -4.73 -17.97 12.89
CA GLY A 199 -3.76 -18.26 11.83
C GLY A 199 -3.52 -17.13 10.81
N ALA A 200 -4.36 -16.09 10.80
CA ALA A 200 -4.12 -14.88 10.02
C ALA A 200 -3.27 -13.86 10.81
N ARG A 201 -2.33 -13.24 10.10
CA ARG A 201 -1.36 -12.29 10.67
C ARG A 201 -1.21 -11.08 9.76
N ARG A 202 -0.83 -9.94 10.34
CA ARG A 202 -0.34 -8.75 9.62
C ARG A 202 1.17 -8.84 9.47
N LEU A 203 1.70 -8.58 8.28
CA LEU A 203 3.12 -8.26 8.16
C LEU A 203 3.37 -6.93 8.87
N LEU A 204 4.35 -6.87 9.76
CA LEU A 204 4.62 -5.67 10.56
C LEU A 204 5.12 -4.51 9.67
N PRO A 205 4.90 -3.24 10.07
CA PRO A 205 5.54 -2.09 9.42
C PRO A 205 7.05 -2.27 9.29
N GLY A 206 7.65 -1.84 8.18
CA GLY A 206 9.08 -1.92 7.96
C GLY A 206 9.64 -3.35 7.92
N HIS A 207 8.80 -4.35 7.62
CA HIS A 207 9.22 -5.74 7.44
C HIS A 207 9.07 -6.22 6.00
N ARG A 208 9.96 -7.15 5.64
CA ARG A 208 9.98 -7.91 4.39
C ARG A 208 9.91 -9.40 4.73
N MET A 209 9.38 -10.17 3.80
CA MET A 209 9.20 -11.60 3.94
C MET A 209 9.63 -12.30 2.66
N THR A 210 10.36 -13.41 2.80
CA THR A 210 10.65 -14.31 1.68
C THR A 210 10.02 -15.65 1.99
N VAL A 211 9.23 -16.16 1.05
CA VAL A 211 8.60 -17.49 1.10
C VAL A 211 9.14 -18.30 -0.07
N GLY A 212 9.66 -19.49 0.20
CA GLY A 212 10.16 -20.36 -0.85
C GLY A 212 10.55 -21.75 -0.35
N PRO A 213 11.36 -22.49 -1.12
CA PRO A 213 11.74 -23.87 -0.78
C PRO A 213 12.45 -24.01 0.57
N LYS A 214 13.10 -22.95 1.04
CA LYS A 214 13.82 -22.90 2.33
C LYS A 214 12.90 -22.56 3.52
N GLY A 215 11.62 -22.31 3.28
CA GLY A 215 10.65 -21.90 4.29
C GLY A 215 10.30 -20.41 4.21
N ILE A 216 9.88 -19.85 5.35
CA ILE A 216 9.49 -18.44 5.49
C ILE A 216 10.55 -17.71 6.33
N SER A 217 11.14 -16.66 5.78
CA SER A 217 11.97 -15.70 6.52
C SER A 217 11.26 -14.37 6.62
N ILE A 218 11.29 -13.74 7.80
CA ILE A 218 10.76 -12.39 8.03
C ILE A 218 11.88 -11.54 8.61
N GLU A 219 12.16 -10.41 7.97
CA GLU A 219 13.24 -9.50 8.34
C GLU A 219 12.71 -8.07 8.45
N ARG A 220 13.25 -7.32 9.40
CA ARG A 220 12.99 -5.88 9.51
C ARG A 220 13.97 -5.14 8.62
N TRP A 221 13.47 -4.40 7.63
CA TRP A 221 14.28 -3.56 6.75
C TRP A 221 14.23 -2.09 7.17
N TYR A 222 13.27 -1.70 8.00
CA TYR A 222 13.18 -0.35 8.56
C TYR A 222 12.75 -0.40 10.03
N ASP A 223 13.43 0.37 10.87
CA ASP A 223 13.09 0.52 12.28
C ASP A 223 12.85 2.00 12.61
N LEU A 224 11.60 2.35 12.94
CA LEU A 224 11.29 3.70 13.38
C LEU A 224 11.97 4.03 14.71
N ALA A 225 12.13 3.05 15.59
CA ALA A 225 12.76 3.25 16.89
C ALA A 225 14.27 3.52 16.79
N SER A 226 14.90 3.24 15.63
CA SER A 226 16.31 3.59 15.41
C SER A 226 16.50 5.04 14.97
N VAL A 227 15.42 5.79 14.71
CA VAL A 227 15.52 7.22 14.37
C VAL A 227 15.82 8.01 15.65
N GLY A 228 17.00 8.63 15.69
CA GLY A 228 17.43 9.48 16.81
C GLY A 228 16.65 10.79 16.90
N PRO A 229 16.83 11.56 18.00
CA PRO A 229 16.22 12.86 18.15
C PRO A 229 16.71 13.81 17.05
N TYR A 230 15.87 14.78 16.68
CA TYR A 230 16.24 15.84 15.77
C TYR A 230 17.36 16.72 16.36
N THR A 231 18.41 17.00 15.59
CA THR A 231 19.58 17.78 16.03
C THR A 231 19.90 18.99 15.15
N GLY A 232 19.01 19.32 14.20
CA GLY A 232 19.22 20.47 13.33
C GLY A 232 19.05 21.82 14.05
N PRO A 233 19.56 22.90 13.43
CA PRO A 233 19.70 24.20 14.07
C PRO A 233 18.39 24.99 14.22
N ASP A 234 17.37 24.74 13.37
CA ASP A 234 16.08 25.43 13.41
C ASP A 234 14.91 24.44 13.23
N PRO A 235 14.52 23.72 14.29
CA PRO A 235 13.48 22.70 14.21
C PRO A 235 12.14 23.19 13.62
N ALA A 236 11.80 24.46 13.82
CA ALA A 236 10.54 25.02 13.34
C ALA A 236 10.56 25.25 11.83
N SER A 237 11.65 25.85 11.30
CA SER A 237 11.81 26.02 9.86
C SER A 237 11.96 24.66 9.16
N ASP A 238 12.77 23.77 9.73
CA ASP A 238 13.03 22.46 9.13
C ASP A 238 11.77 21.58 9.08
N LEU A 239 10.94 21.60 10.14
CA LEU A 239 9.65 20.92 10.14
C LEU A 239 8.70 21.49 9.07
N LYS A 240 8.66 22.82 8.93
CA LYS A 240 7.81 23.48 7.94
C LYS A 240 8.20 23.07 6.53
N ASP A 241 9.50 23.06 6.21
CA ASP A 241 10.00 22.70 4.89
C ASP A 241 9.77 21.22 4.59
N LEU A 242 10.02 20.32 5.56
CA LEU A 242 9.73 18.89 5.43
C LEU A 242 8.24 18.61 5.24
N LEU A 243 7.36 19.32 5.95
CA LEU A 243 5.92 19.14 5.83
C LEU A 243 5.40 19.66 4.49
N GLN A 244 5.94 20.79 4.01
CA GLN A 244 5.66 21.30 2.67
C GLN A 244 6.05 20.31 1.58
N ASP A 245 7.25 19.74 1.67
CA ASP A 245 7.71 18.74 0.71
C ASP A 245 6.89 17.45 0.79
N ALA A 246 6.59 16.98 2.00
CA ALA A 246 5.77 15.79 2.21
C ALA A 246 4.37 15.92 1.59
N VAL A 247 3.73 17.09 1.70
CA VAL A 247 2.45 17.39 1.06
C VAL A 247 2.63 17.44 -0.46
N ARG A 248 3.60 18.22 -0.96
CA ARG A 248 3.87 18.35 -2.40
C ARG A 248 4.04 16.99 -3.09
N LEU A 249 4.82 16.10 -2.49
CA LEU A 249 5.08 14.74 -3.00
C LEU A 249 3.81 13.87 -3.10
N ARG A 250 2.84 14.09 -2.21
CA ARG A 250 1.57 13.33 -2.13
C ARG A 250 0.47 13.88 -3.04
N LEU A 251 0.73 14.99 -3.74
CA LEU A 251 -0.20 15.57 -4.71
C LEU A 251 0.11 15.13 -6.16
N ILE A 252 1.10 14.26 -6.35
CA ILE A 252 1.44 13.71 -7.67
C ILE A 252 0.39 12.66 -8.04
N ALA A 253 -0.52 13.02 -8.96
CA ALA A 253 -1.53 12.12 -9.52
C ALA A 253 -1.88 12.51 -10.97
N ASP A 254 -2.32 11.55 -11.78
CA ASP A 254 -2.89 11.79 -13.12
C ASP A 254 -4.43 11.91 -13.09
N VAL A 255 -4.99 12.02 -11.88
CA VAL A 255 -6.42 12.18 -11.58
C VAL A 255 -6.63 13.35 -10.61
N PRO A 256 -7.87 13.90 -10.49
CA PRO A 256 -8.14 14.98 -9.55
C PRO A 256 -7.82 14.59 -8.10
N VAL A 257 -7.23 15.53 -7.36
CA VAL A 257 -6.87 15.38 -5.94
C VAL A 257 -7.79 16.24 -5.07
N GLY A 258 -8.14 15.73 -3.89
CA GLY A 258 -8.87 16.48 -2.86
C GLY A 258 -8.33 16.20 -1.47
N CYS A 259 -8.79 16.97 -0.49
CA CYS A 259 -8.40 16.81 0.91
C CYS A 259 -9.62 16.59 1.81
N TYR A 260 -9.47 15.75 2.82
CA TYR A 260 -10.38 15.74 3.96
C TYR A 260 -10.03 16.93 4.86
N LEU A 261 -11.03 17.74 5.20
CA LEU A 261 -10.88 18.95 6.00
C LEU A 261 -11.87 18.87 7.16
N SER A 262 -11.36 18.66 8.37
CA SER A 262 -12.19 18.62 9.58
C SER A 262 -12.24 19.98 10.29
N GLY A 263 -11.39 20.93 9.92
CA GLY A 263 -11.20 22.19 10.68
C GLY A 263 -10.25 22.05 11.86
N GLY A 264 -9.90 20.81 12.26
CA GLY A 264 -8.81 20.54 13.19
C GLY A 264 -7.44 20.98 12.63
N LEU A 265 -6.46 21.18 13.52
CA LEU A 265 -5.15 21.73 13.17
C LEU A 265 -4.45 20.94 12.05
N ASP A 266 -4.43 19.61 12.15
CA ASP A 266 -3.69 18.74 11.22
C ASP A 266 -4.26 18.81 9.80
N SER A 267 -5.57 18.57 9.65
CA SER A 267 -6.25 18.60 8.35
C SER A 267 -6.22 20.01 7.73
N SER A 268 -6.27 21.05 8.56
CA SER A 268 -6.15 22.45 8.15
C SER A 268 -4.76 22.79 7.61
N ILE A 269 -3.69 22.37 8.31
CA ILE A 269 -2.32 22.58 7.83
C ILE A 269 -2.10 21.85 6.51
N ILE A 270 -2.47 20.58 6.41
CA ILE A 270 -2.30 19.80 5.18
C ILE A 270 -3.08 20.42 4.02
N SER A 271 -4.35 20.79 4.22
CA SER A 271 -5.18 21.42 3.18
C SER A 271 -4.65 22.79 2.76
N ALA A 272 -4.19 23.60 3.72
CA ALA A 272 -3.61 24.91 3.42
C ALA A 272 -2.28 24.80 2.65
N LEU A 273 -1.46 23.79 2.92
CA LEU A 273 -0.25 23.52 2.14
C LEU A 273 -0.58 23.00 0.74
N ALA A 274 -1.57 22.11 0.62
CA ALA A 274 -2.00 21.58 -0.67
C ALA A 274 -2.55 22.67 -1.59
N ALA A 275 -3.40 23.57 -1.06
CA ALA A 275 -4.02 24.66 -1.80
C ALA A 275 -3.00 25.63 -2.43
N ARG A 276 -1.76 25.73 -1.90
CA ARG A 276 -0.70 26.57 -2.49
C ARG A 276 -0.21 26.07 -3.85
N SER A 277 -0.26 24.77 -4.08
CA SER A 277 0.22 24.13 -5.30
C SER A 277 -0.91 23.67 -6.22
N HIS A 278 -2.14 23.59 -5.69
CA HIS A 278 -3.34 23.15 -6.40
C HIS A 278 -4.45 24.20 -6.25
N PRO A 279 -4.45 25.24 -7.09
CA PRO A 279 -5.57 26.18 -7.16
C PRO A 279 -6.86 25.41 -7.46
N GLN A 280 -7.97 25.75 -6.78
CA GLN A 280 -9.25 25.01 -6.85
C GLN A 280 -9.21 23.61 -6.22
N LEU A 281 -8.39 23.41 -5.20
CA LEU A 281 -8.43 22.21 -4.37
C LEU A 281 -9.86 21.95 -3.89
N ARG A 282 -10.34 20.72 -4.07
CA ARG A 282 -11.61 20.28 -3.48
C ARG A 282 -11.38 19.79 -2.05
N THR A 283 -12.19 20.27 -1.11
CA THR A 283 -12.14 19.84 0.28
C THR A 283 -13.46 19.23 0.72
N PHE A 284 -13.39 18.19 1.54
CA PHE A 284 -14.57 17.45 1.97
C PHE A 284 -14.61 17.30 3.50
N SER A 285 -15.77 17.52 4.09
CA SER A 285 -16.05 17.30 5.52
C SER A 285 -17.33 16.48 5.71
N ILE A 286 -17.52 15.91 6.89
CA ILE A 286 -18.77 15.25 7.30
C ILE A 286 -19.33 16.07 8.46
N GLY A 287 -20.60 16.47 8.37
CA GLY A 287 -21.33 17.15 9.43
C GLY A 287 -22.24 16.20 10.21
N TYR A 288 -22.55 16.55 11.46
CA TYR A 288 -23.42 15.77 12.34
C TYR A 288 -24.59 16.61 12.83
N THR A 289 -25.72 16.56 12.11
CA THR A 289 -26.91 17.35 12.47
C THR A 289 -27.57 16.90 13.78
N GLU A 290 -27.43 15.62 14.14
CA GLU A 290 -28.06 15.03 15.32
C GLU A 290 -27.17 15.09 16.58
N ASP A 291 -25.88 15.40 16.43
CA ASP A 291 -24.95 15.50 17.56
C ASP A 291 -24.00 16.70 17.41
N PRO A 292 -24.48 17.93 17.72
CA PRO A 292 -23.73 19.16 17.50
C PRO A 292 -22.41 19.25 18.27
N TRP A 293 -22.22 18.41 19.29
CA TRP A 293 -20.97 18.38 20.07
C TRP A 293 -19.80 17.78 19.27
N TYR A 294 -20.09 16.87 18.34
CA TYR A 294 -19.09 16.25 17.45
C TYR A 294 -19.07 16.88 16.05
N ASP A 295 -19.89 17.90 15.79
CA ASP A 295 -19.96 18.56 14.50
C ASP A 295 -18.85 19.60 14.34
N GLU A 296 -17.81 19.26 13.57
CA GLU A 296 -16.69 20.15 13.25
C GLU A 296 -16.89 20.92 11.93
N SER A 297 -18.05 20.79 11.27
CA SER A 297 -18.32 21.36 9.94
C SER A 297 -18.10 22.88 9.87
N ALA A 298 -18.52 23.63 10.90
CA ALA A 298 -18.33 25.08 10.95
C ALA A 298 -16.84 25.49 10.91
N HIS A 299 -15.97 24.71 11.58
CA HIS A 299 -14.52 24.94 11.54
C HIS A 299 -13.94 24.57 10.17
N ALA A 300 -14.39 23.46 9.58
CA ALA A 300 -13.99 23.08 8.22
C ALA A 300 -14.36 24.17 7.19
N GLU A 301 -15.57 24.73 7.28
CA GLU A 301 -16.01 25.84 6.42
C GLU A 301 -15.17 27.11 6.58
N GLU A 302 -14.79 27.45 7.81
CA GLU A 302 -13.92 28.61 8.08
C GLU A 302 -12.56 28.45 7.39
N VAL A 303 -11.94 27.27 7.54
CA VAL A 303 -10.65 26.98 6.91
C VAL A 303 -10.78 26.90 5.39
N ALA A 304 -11.84 26.29 4.87
CA ALA A 304 -12.11 26.25 3.43
C ALA A 304 -12.20 27.66 2.84
N ARG A 305 -12.92 28.56 3.51
CA ARG A 305 -13.02 29.98 3.11
C ARG A 305 -11.66 30.69 3.16
N HIS A 306 -10.85 30.39 4.16
CA HIS A 306 -9.51 30.96 4.30
C HIS A 306 -8.56 30.52 3.18
N ILE A 307 -8.59 29.24 2.80
CA ILE A 307 -7.70 28.69 1.76
C ILE A 307 -8.27 28.80 0.34
N GLY A 308 -9.54 29.20 0.19
CA GLY A 308 -10.22 29.34 -1.09
C GLY A 308 -10.50 28.01 -1.80
N SER A 309 -10.79 26.94 -1.05
CA SER A 309 -11.11 25.63 -1.62
C SER A 309 -12.57 25.51 -2.05
N ASP A 310 -12.84 24.61 -2.99
CA ASP A 310 -14.20 24.18 -3.35
C ASP A 310 -14.67 23.15 -2.32
N HIS A 311 -15.43 23.61 -1.31
CA HIS A 311 -15.78 22.80 -0.14
C HIS A 311 -17.15 22.16 -0.25
N THR A 312 -17.23 20.88 0.10
CA THR A 312 -18.48 20.14 0.27
C THR A 312 -18.53 19.52 1.66
N THR A 313 -19.61 19.78 2.38
CA THR A 313 -19.96 19.11 3.64
C THR A 313 -21.07 18.11 3.35
N PHE A 314 -20.87 16.85 3.77
CA PHE A 314 -21.86 15.77 3.66
C PHE A 314 -22.64 15.58 4.96
#